data_AF-A0A2P4QCJ5-F1
#
_entry.id   AF-A0A2P4QCJ5-F1
#
_cell.length_a   1.000
_cell.length_b   1.000
_cell.length_c   1.000
_cell.angle_alpha   90.00
_cell.angle_beta   90.00
_cell.angle_gamma   90.00
#
_symmetry.space_group_name_H-M   'P 1'
#
loop_
_entity.id
_entity.type
_entity.pdbx_description
1 polymer ?
#
loop_
_entity_poly.entity_id
_entity_poly.type
_entity_poly.pdbx_seq_one_letter_code
_entity_poly.pdbx_strand_id
1 'polypeptide(L)'
;QKFSFADFKFKSILSGKTLLCEFHGEMIALKSVDLSKAPSYVLEEMQKEVEIYKDLADIQGKYIPKLICYGYYGRGMSFVIGMTIVSTSLSEQKIKKRQKTRAIKGLEAIHKHGILHNDIR
;
A
#
# COMPACT_ATOMS: atom_id res chain seq x y z
N GLN A 1 12.66 4.01 7.59
CA GLN A 1 12.73 5.45 7.96
C GLN A 1 12.13 5.63 9.36
N LYS A 2 12.36 6.76 10.03
CA LYS A 2 11.72 7.09 11.32
C LYS A 2 10.87 8.35 11.13
N PHE A 3 9.58 8.21 11.37
CA PHE A 3 8.61 9.29 11.24
C PHE A 3 8.09 9.74 12.59
N SER A 4 7.82 11.02 12.68
CA SER A 4 7.18 11.70 13.79
C SER A 4 5.67 11.78 13.59
N PHE A 5 4.95 12.20 14.64
CA PHE A 5 3.52 12.49 14.56
C PHE A 5 3.19 13.64 13.61
N ALA A 6 4.12 14.58 13.41
CA ALA A 6 3.89 15.76 12.58
C ALA A 6 3.96 15.47 11.07
N ASP A 7 4.55 14.33 10.68
CA ASP A 7 4.73 13.98 9.27
C ASP A 7 3.41 13.57 8.59
N PHE A 8 2.43 13.14 9.38
CA PHE A 8 1.17 12.58 8.88
C PHE A 8 -0.04 13.37 9.41
N LYS A 9 -0.85 13.94 8.52
CA LYS A 9 -2.14 14.53 8.89
C LYS A 9 -3.28 13.61 8.45
N PHE A 10 -3.86 12.89 9.40
CA PHE A 10 -4.97 11.97 9.17
C PHE A 10 -6.25 12.74 8.75
N LYS A 11 -6.95 12.23 7.73
CA LYS A 11 -8.20 12.83 7.24
C LYS A 11 -9.40 11.92 7.48
N SER A 12 -9.32 10.66 7.09
CA SER A 12 -10.41 9.69 7.24
C SER A 12 -9.89 8.25 7.18
N ILE A 13 -10.79 7.28 7.44
CA ILE A 13 -10.52 5.86 7.23
C ILE A 13 -10.98 5.50 5.81
N LEU A 14 -10.14 4.80 5.04
CA LEU A 14 -10.50 4.32 3.70
C LEU A 14 -11.11 2.92 3.74
N SER A 15 -10.46 2.00 4.45
CA SER A 15 -10.89 0.61 4.60
C SER A 15 -10.09 -0.06 5.70
N GLY A 16 -10.75 -0.77 6.62
CA GLY A 16 -10.08 -1.53 7.69
C GLY A 16 -8.97 -0.74 8.40
N LYS A 17 -7.71 -1.14 8.18
CA LYS A 17 -6.50 -0.54 8.76
C LYS A 17 -5.81 0.52 7.88
N THR A 18 -6.43 0.90 6.76
CA THR A 18 -5.91 1.86 5.80
C THR A 18 -6.58 3.22 5.99
N LEU A 19 -5.75 4.25 6.15
CA LEU A 19 -6.14 5.62 6.45
C LEU A 19 -5.89 6.52 5.24
N LEU A 20 -6.76 7.49 5.02
CA LEU A 20 -6.48 8.62 4.13
C LEU A 20 -5.65 9.63 4.91
N CYS A 21 -4.47 9.96 4.40
CA CYS A 21 -3.51 10.80 5.10
C CYS A 21 -2.84 11.79 4.15
N GLU A 22 -2.55 13.00 4.63
CA GLU A 22 -1.66 13.94 3.96
C GLU A 22 -0.23 13.75 4.52
N PHE A 23 0.73 13.48 3.64
CA PHE A 23 2.14 13.29 3.94
C PHE A 23 2.97 14.25 3.08
N HIS A 24 3.66 15.19 3.72
CA HIS A 24 4.43 16.27 3.05
C HIS A 24 3.69 17.00 1.91
N GLY A 25 2.37 17.22 2.07
CA GLY A 25 1.52 17.91 1.09
C GLY A 25 0.90 17.00 0.02
N GLU A 26 1.23 15.71 0.01
CA GLU A 26 0.62 14.71 -0.89
C GLU A 26 -0.42 13.86 -0.15
N MET A 27 -1.54 13.58 -0.80
CA MET A 27 -2.57 12.68 -0.27
C MET A 27 -2.22 11.23 -0.58
N ILE A 28 -2.07 10.42 0.47
CA ILE A 28 -1.68 9.01 0.41
C ILE A 28 -2.70 8.11 1.11
N ALA A 29 -2.70 6.84 0.71
CA ALA A 29 -3.28 5.76 1.49
C ALA A 29 -2.20 5.22 2.44
N LEU A 30 -2.44 5.31 3.74
CA LEU A 30 -1.51 4.93 4.79
C LEU A 30 -2.01 3.68 5.52
N LYS A 31 -1.31 2.57 5.36
CA LYS A 31 -1.50 1.35 6.17
C LYS A 31 -0.61 1.43 7.40
N SER A 32 -1.16 1.20 8.59
CA SER A 32 -0.44 1.27 9.86
C SER A 32 -0.71 0.04 10.72
N VAL A 33 0.31 -0.40 11.46
CA VAL A 33 0.19 -1.44 12.49
C VAL A 33 0.76 -0.95 13.82
N ASP A 34 -0.03 -1.09 14.87
CA ASP A 34 0.40 -0.88 16.26
C ASP A 34 1.21 -2.09 16.74
N LEU A 35 2.51 -1.90 16.96
CA LEU A 35 3.45 -2.97 17.29
C LEU A 35 3.28 -3.50 18.72
N SER A 36 2.62 -2.76 19.61
CA SER A 36 2.33 -3.27 20.96
C SER A 36 1.10 -4.17 20.99
N LYS A 37 0.28 -4.17 19.92
CA LYS A 37 -0.99 -4.93 19.84
C LYS A 37 -0.96 -6.02 18.79
N ALA A 38 -0.14 -5.87 17.75
CA ALA A 38 -0.06 -6.84 16.67
C ALA A 38 0.87 -8.01 17.04
N PRO A 39 0.52 -9.24 16.61
CA PRO A 39 1.47 -10.34 16.62
C PRO A 39 2.75 -9.98 15.82
N SER A 40 3.89 -10.53 16.23
CA SER A 40 5.20 -10.24 15.62
C SER A 40 5.24 -10.51 14.10
N TYR A 41 4.58 -11.57 13.64
CA TYR A 41 4.55 -11.94 12.21
C TYR A 41 3.93 -10.85 11.32
N VAL A 42 3.06 -9.99 11.86
CA VAL A 42 2.42 -8.91 11.08
C VAL A 42 3.45 -7.87 10.64
N LEU A 43 4.44 -7.58 11.49
CA LEU A 43 5.54 -6.70 11.11
C LEU A 43 6.39 -7.32 10.00
N GLU A 44 6.68 -8.61 10.10
CA GLU A 44 7.44 -9.34 9.07
C GLU A 44 6.70 -9.34 7.73
N GLU A 45 5.38 -9.56 7.73
CA GLU A 45 4.55 -9.48 6.53
C GLU A 45 4.58 -8.08 5.91
N MET A 46 4.45 -7.03 6.71
CA MET A 46 4.52 -5.65 6.22
C MET A 46 5.92 -5.30 5.68
N GLN A 47 6.99 -5.80 6.29
CA GLN A 47 8.35 -5.61 5.78
C GLN A 47 8.56 -6.36 4.46
N LYS A 48 8.06 -7.60 4.33
CA LYS A 48 8.06 -8.35 3.06
C LYS A 48 7.27 -7.62 1.98
N GLU A 49 6.12 -7.04 2.32
CA GLU A 49 5.33 -6.20 1.40
C GLU A 49 6.16 -5.03 0.87
N VAL A 50 6.90 -4.34 1.73
CA VAL A 50 7.82 -3.26 1.31
C VAL A 50 8.89 -3.75 0.33
N GLU A 51 9.53 -4.91 0.61
CA GLU A 51 10.54 -5.46 -0.30
C GLU A 51 9.95 -5.83 -1.67
N ILE A 52 8.76 -6.44 -1.71
CA ILE A 52 8.03 -6.71 -2.96
C ILE A 52 7.81 -5.42 -3.75
N TYR A 53 7.39 -4.33 -3.10
CA TYR A 53 7.19 -3.07 -3.80
C TYR A 53 8.49 -2.51 -4.37
N LYS A 54 9.63 -2.65 -3.67
CA LYS A 54 10.93 -2.25 -4.20
C LYS A 54 11.33 -3.06 -5.42
N ASP A 55 11.11 -4.37 -5.40
CA ASP A 55 11.39 -5.25 -6.54
C ASP A 55 10.52 -4.91 -7.77
N LEU A 56 9.34 -4.32 -7.54
CA LEU A 56 8.39 -3.90 -8.57
C LEU A 56 8.48 -2.40 -8.92
N ALA A 57 9.59 -1.73 -8.60
CA ALA A 57 9.72 -0.27 -8.73
C ALA A 57 9.42 0.28 -10.15
N ASP A 58 9.78 -0.46 -11.21
CA ASP A 58 9.60 -0.07 -12.61
C ASP A 58 8.12 -0.10 -13.07
N ILE A 59 7.27 -0.87 -12.39
CA ILE A 59 5.84 -1.02 -12.74
C ILE A 59 4.90 -0.18 -11.85
N GLN A 60 5.45 0.45 -10.81
CA GLN A 60 4.71 1.36 -9.92
C GLN A 60 4.14 2.57 -10.67
N GLY A 61 2.94 3.00 -10.29
CA GLY A 61 2.20 4.10 -10.92
C GLY A 61 1.61 3.76 -12.29
N LYS A 62 1.99 2.64 -12.90
CA LYS A 62 1.44 2.15 -14.16
C LYS A 62 0.45 1.00 -13.96
N TYR A 63 0.87 0.00 -13.19
CA TYR A 63 0.10 -1.22 -12.93
C TYR A 63 -0.27 -1.40 -11.46
N ILE A 64 0.60 -0.97 -10.55
CA ILE A 64 0.40 -1.02 -9.10
C ILE A 64 0.55 0.39 -8.49
N PRO A 65 0.03 0.67 -7.29
CA PRO A 65 0.28 1.93 -6.58
C PRO A 65 1.78 2.22 -6.42
N LYS A 66 2.15 3.50 -6.31
CA LYS A 66 3.53 3.85 -5.93
C LYS A 66 3.71 3.76 -4.43
N LEU A 67 4.82 3.19 -3.99
CA LEU A 67 5.29 3.22 -2.62
C LEU A 67 5.90 4.62 -2.36
N ILE A 68 5.26 5.40 -1.48
CA ILE A 68 5.66 6.78 -1.17
C ILE A 68 6.55 6.82 0.07
N CYS A 69 6.17 6.11 1.13
CA CYS A 69 6.92 6.11 2.38
C CYS A 69 6.75 4.78 3.12
N TYR A 70 7.74 4.41 3.93
CA TYR A 70 7.60 3.28 4.85
C TYR A 70 8.60 3.39 6.01
N GLY A 71 8.22 2.88 7.17
CA GLY A 71 9.09 2.92 8.34
C GLY A 71 8.36 2.93 9.67
N TYR A 72 9.13 3.19 10.73
CA TYR A 72 8.62 3.29 12.08
C TYR A 72 8.00 4.66 12.31
N TYR A 73 6.86 4.69 13.00
CA TYR A 73 6.07 5.87 13.32
C TYR A 73 5.86 5.97 14.83
N GLY A 74 5.68 7.19 15.33
CA GLY A 74 5.32 7.44 16.73
C GLY A 74 6.37 6.91 17.71
N ARG A 75 7.65 7.23 17.48
CA ARG A 75 8.78 6.73 18.28
C ARG A 75 8.94 5.20 18.27
N GLY A 76 8.48 4.53 17.22
CA GLY A 76 8.60 3.07 17.08
C GLY A 76 7.39 2.29 17.62
N MET A 77 6.33 2.97 18.05
CA MET A 77 5.08 2.31 18.45
C MET A 77 4.35 1.66 17.28
N SER A 78 4.58 2.11 16.04
CA SER A 78 3.92 1.56 14.87
C SER A 78 4.86 1.43 13.69
N PHE A 79 4.49 0.57 12.74
CA PHE A 79 5.10 0.52 11.41
C PHE A 79 4.07 0.94 10.36
N VAL A 80 4.49 1.76 9.40
CA VAL A 80 3.60 2.33 8.38
C VAL A 80 4.11 2.08 6.96
N ILE A 81 3.18 1.95 6.03
CA ILE A 81 3.41 1.91 4.59
C ILE A 81 2.43 2.90 3.94
N GLY A 82 2.97 3.88 3.22
CA GLY A 82 2.22 4.90 2.51
C GLY A 82 2.32 4.71 1.00
N MET A 83 1.18 4.77 0.32
CA MET A 83 1.05 4.56 -1.11
C MET A 83 0.19 5.63 -1.79
N THR A 84 0.37 5.79 -3.09
CA THR A 84 -0.55 6.63 -3.89
C THR A 84 -1.97 6.08 -3.85
N ILE A 85 -2.96 6.97 -3.76
CA ILE A 85 -4.38 6.61 -3.85
C ILE A 85 -4.73 6.31 -5.31
N VAL A 86 -5.24 5.11 -5.59
CA VAL A 86 -5.60 4.66 -6.94
C VAL A 86 -7.10 4.50 -7.11
N SER A 87 -7.79 5.59 -7.46
CA SER A 87 -9.23 5.61 -7.82
C SER A 87 -10.15 4.84 -6.86
N THR A 88 -11.40 4.62 -7.25
CA THR A 88 -12.42 3.94 -6.44
C THR A 88 -12.29 2.43 -6.53
N SER A 89 -12.59 1.73 -5.43
CA SER A 89 -12.74 0.27 -5.41
C SER A 89 -13.74 -0.20 -6.48
N LEU A 90 -13.47 -1.35 -7.10
CA LEU A 90 -14.35 -1.97 -8.08
C LEU A 90 -15.35 -2.97 -7.47
N SER A 91 -15.31 -3.18 -6.16
CA SER A 91 -16.14 -4.18 -5.45
C SER A 91 -17.64 -4.03 -5.68
N GLU A 92 -18.13 -2.81 -5.86
CA GLU A 92 -19.55 -2.50 -6.05
C GLU A 92 -19.92 -2.19 -7.51
N GLN A 93 -18.95 -2.26 -8.43
CA GLN A 93 -19.13 -1.81 -9.81
C GLN A 93 -19.03 -2.96 -10.80
N LYS A 94 -19.87 -2.91 -11.84
CA LYS A 94 -19.74 -3.82 -12.98
C LYS A 94 -18.41 -3.56 -13.70
N ILE A 95 -17.50 -4.53 -13.62
CA ILE A 95 -16.18 -4.43 -14.23
C ILE A 95 -16.30 -4.36 -15.76
N LYS A 96 -15.83 -3.26 -16.35
CA LYS A 96 -15.78 -3.05 -17.81
C LYS A 96 -14.69 -3.91 -18.45
N LYS A 97 -14.87 -4.31 -19.71
CA LYS A 97 -13.87 -5.09 -20.48
C LYS A 97 -12.47 -4.46 -20.44
N ARG A 98 -12.39 -3.12 -20.57
CA ARG A 98 -11.13 -2.36 -20.48
C ARG A 98 -10.44 -2.50 -19.11
N GLN A 99 -11.20 -2.54 -18.01
CA GLN A 99 -10.65 -2.73 -16.67
C GLN A 99 -10.08 -4.15 -16.51
N LYS A 100 -10.80 -5.18 -17.00
CA LYS A 100 -10.29 -6.56 -17.03
C LYS A 100 -8.97 -6.68 -17.78
N THR A 101 -8.90 -6.11 -18.99
CA THR A 101 -7.66 -6.14 -19.78
C THR A 101 -6.50 -5.43 -19.09
N ARG A 102 -6.76 -4.31 -18.40
CA ARG A 102 -5.72 -3.62 -17.61
C ARG A 102 -5.27 -4.44 -16.41
N ALA A 103 -6.19 -5.07 -15.69
CA ALA A 103 -5.87 -5.94 -14.56
C ALA A 103 -5.01 -7.12 -14.98
N ILE A 104 -5.36 -7.79 -16.09
CA ILE A 104 -4.55 -8.90 -16.66
C ILE A 104 -3.14 -8.42 -17.01
N LYS A 105 -3.00 -7.28 -17.70
CA LYS A 105 -1.67 -6.72 -18.02
C LYS A 105 -0.86 -6.36 -16.76
N GLY A 106 -1.52 -5.89 -15.70
CA GLY A 106 -0.87 -5.64 -14.43
C GLY A 106 -0.37 -6.93 -13.78
N LEU A 107 -1.19 -7.98 -13.80
CA LEU A 107 -0.82 -9.29 -13.27
C LEU A 107 0.34 -9.92 -14.05
N GLU A 108 0.31 -9.86 -15.38
CA GLU A 108 1.43 -10.29 -16.23
C GLU A 108 2.72 -9.54 -15.91
N ALA A 109 2.64 -8.23 -15.65
CA ALA A 109 3.80 -7.42 -15.28
C ALA A 109 4.38 -7.82 -13.91
N ILE A 110 3.52 -8.14 -12.94
CA ILE A 110 3.95 -8.67 -11.64
C ILE A 110 4.61 -10.05 -11.81
N HIS A 111 4.01 -10.95 -12.60
CA HIS A 111 4.54 -12.30 -12.82
C HIS A 111 5.90 -12.30 -13.53
N LYS A 112 6.19 -11.31 -14.39
CA LYS A 112 7.51 -11.17 -15.03
C LYS A 112 8.64 -10.94 -14.03
N HIS A 113 8.33 -10.47 -12.83
CA HIS A 113 9.27 -10.32 -11.73
C HIS A 113 9.38 -11.59 -10.86
N GLY A 114 8.71 -12.69 -11.23
CA GLY A 114 8.69 -13.93 -10.45
C GLY A 114 7.82 -13.85 -9.19
N ILE A 115 7.01 -12.81 -9.04
CA ILE A 115 6.17 -12.57 -7.86
C ILE A 115 4.75 -13.06 -8.12
N LEU A 116 4.19 -13.79 -7.15
CA LEU A 116 2.79 -14.21 -7.17
C LEU A 116 1.96 -13.26 -6.29
N HIS A 117 0.89 -12.67 -6.84
CA HIS A 117 0.05 -11.73 -6.08
C HIS A 117 -0.76 -12.41 -4.96
N ASN A 118 -1.19 -13.66 -5.17
CA ASN A 118 -1.89 -14.54 -4.21
C ASN A 118 -3.23 -14.06 -3.62
N ASP A 119 -3.60 -12.79 -3.78
CA ASP A 119 -4.79 -12.17 -3.18
C ASP A 119 -5.58 -11.30 -4.18
N ILE A 120 -6.04 -11.91 -5.27
CA ILE A 120 -6.84 -11.23 -6.31
C ILE A 120 -8.33 -11.35 -5.95
N ARG A 121 -9.00 -10.22 -5.71
CA ARG A 121 -10.42 -10.14 -5.33
C ARG A 121 -11.13 -8.97 -5.99
#